data_AF-A0A2E7IQA7-F1
#
_entry.id   AF-A0A2E7IQA7-F1
#
_cell.length_a   1.000
_cell.length_b   1.000
_cell.length_c   1.000
_cell.angle_alpha   90.00
_cell.angle_beta   90.00
_cell.angle_gamma   90.00
#
_symmetry.space_group_name_H-M   'P 1'
#
loop_
_entity.id
_entity.type
_entity.pdbx_description
1 polymer ?
#
loop_
_entity_poly.entity_id
_entity_poly.type
_entity_poly.pdbx_seq_one_letter_code
_entity_poly.pdbx_strand_id
1 'polypeptide(L)' 'MKILTAILCGLMLTGCTVSKVEPWDRQYLARPEMAWDADAASAAYQSHVYFSKEASNGGASAGAGGCGCN' A
#
# COMPACT_ATOMS: atom_id res chain seq x y z
N MET A 1 -6.90 41.59 -18.60
CA MET A 1 -5.96 40.94 -17.64
C MET A 1 -6.67 40.09 -16.61
N LYS A 2 -7.67 40.60 -15.88
CA LYS A 2 -8.45 39.88 -14.85
C LYS A 2 -9.03 38.52 -15.27
N ILE A 3 -9.55 38.42 -16.50
CA ILE A 3 -10.12 37.17 -17.06
C ILE A 3 -9.02 36.11 -17.27
N LEU A 4 -7.84 36.53 -17.71
CA LEU A 4 -6.71 35.63 -17.93
C LEU A 4 -6.19 35.05 -16.60
N THR A 5 -6.16 35.88 -15.55
CA THR A 5 -5.79 35.45 -14.20
C THR A 5 -6.80 34.47 -13.60
N ALA A 6 -8.10 34.65 -13.85
CA ALA A 6 -9.15 33.74 -13.38
C ALA A 6 -9.06 32.37 -14.06
N ILE A 7 -8.79 32.33 -15.37
CA ILE A 7 -8.61 31.07 -16.12
C ILE A 7 -7.38 30.31 -15.61
N LEU A 8 -6.26 31.02 -15.41
CA LEU A 8 -5.02 30.42 -14.88
C LEU A 8 -5.23 29.84 -13.47
N CYS A 9 -6.02 30.52 -12.63
CA CYS A 9 -6.36 30.03 -11.29
C CYS A 9 -7.25 28.77 -11.37
N GLY A 10 -8.25 28.76 -12.27
CA GLY A 10 -9.14 27.62 -12.49
C GLY A 10 -8.42 26.32 -12.90
N LEU A 11 -7.38 26.43 -13.74
CA LEU A 11 -6.57 25.28 -14.18
C LEU A 11 -5.77 24.63 -13.05
N MET A 12 -5.44 25.37 -11.98
CA MET A 12 -4.69 24.83 -10.84
C MET A 12 -5.57 23.95 -9.93
N LEU A 13 -6.90 24.00 -10.07
CA LEU A 13 -7.84 23.21 -9.26
C LEU A 13 -8.15 21.81 -9.82
N THR A 14 -7.71 21.48 -11.05
CA THR A 14 -8.04 20.20 -11.70
C THR A 14 -7.11 19.05 -11.30
N GLY A 15 -6.11 19.28 -10.44
CA GLY A 15 -5.12 18.27 -10.03
C GLY A 15 -5.62 17.22 -9.03
N CYS A 16 -6.78 17.41 -8.42
CA CYS A 16 -7.29 16.52 -7.36
C CYS A 16 -8.12 15.33 -7.88
N THR A 17 -7.91 14.87 -9.11
CA THR A 17 -8.51 13.62 -9.59
C THR A 17 -7.69 12.44 -9.08
N VAL A 18 -7.81 12.13 -7.79
CA VAL A 18 -7.33 10.84 -7.26
C VAL A 18 -8.24 9.77 -7.84
N SER A 19 -7.77 9.07 -8.87
CA SER A 19 -8.40 7.83 -9.32
C SER A 19 -8.59 6.96 -8.09
N LYS A 20 -9.82 6.50 -7.85
CA LYS A 20 -10.12 5.66 -6.69
C LYS A 20 -9.29 4.37 -6.81
N VAL A 21 -8.25 4.24 -5.99
CA VAL A 21 -7.43 3.02 -5.91
C VAL A 21 -8.16 2.05 -5.00
N GLU A 22 -8.45 0.88 -5.53
CA GLU A 22 -9.20 -0.15 -4.82
C GLU A 22 -8.22 -1.07 -4.08
N PRO A 23 -8.63 -1.69 -2.95
CA PRO A 23 -7.70 -2.50 -2.15
C PRO A 23 -7.01 -3.65 -2.92
N TRP A 24 -7.69 -4.20 -3.93
CA TRP A 24 -7.14 -5.27 -4.79
C TRP A 24 -6.13 -4.77 -5.82
N ASP A 25 -6.10 -3.47 -6.13
CA ASP A 25 -5.11 -2.90 -7.06
C ASP A 25 -3.69 -2.99 -6.51
N ARG A 26 -3.54 -3.23 -5.19
CA ARG A 26 -2.25 -3.51 -4.55
C ARG A 26 -1.48 -4.60 -5.30
N GLN A 27 -2.14 -5.61 -5.87
CA GLN A 27 -1.45 -6.68 -6.61
C GLN A 27 -0.66 -6.15 -7.81
N TYR A 28 -1.16 -5.10 -8.46
CA TYR A 28 -0.58 -4.55 -9.68
C TYR A 28 0.28 -3.31 -9.40
N LEU A 29 -0.04 -2.57 -8.34
CA LEU A 29 0.63 -1.31 -7.99
C LEU A 29 1.81 -1.50 -7.03
N ALA A 30 1.82 -2.57 -6.22
CA ALA A 30 2.91 -2.82 -5.27
C ALA A 30 4.15 -3.30 -6.02
N ARG A 31 5.28 -2.62 -5.77
CA ARG A 31 6.59 -3.03 -6.29
C ARG A 31 7.31 -3.90 -5.26
N PRO A 32 8.27 -4.74 -5.68
CA PRO A 32 9.03 -5.58 -4.76
C PRO A 32 9.74 -4.78 -3.65
N GLU A 33 10.20 -3.57 -3.94
CA GLU A 33 10.91 -2.72 -2.98
C GLU A 33 9.99 -2.08 -1.92
N MET A 34 8.67 -2.21 -2.09
CA MET A 34 7.66 -1.75 -1.12
C MET A 34 7.30 -2.83 -0.09
N ALA A 35 7.92 -4.01 -0.16
CA ALA A 35 7.71 -5.07 0.81
C ALA A 35 8.22 -4.64 2.20
N TRP A 36 7.46 -4.97 3.25
CA TRP A 36 7.83 -4.67 4.64
C TRP A 36 9.11 -5.40 5.05
N ASP A 37 9.27 -6.63 4.56
CA ASP A 37 10.43 -7.46 4.74
C ASP A 37 11.07 -7.74 3.38
N ALA A 38 12.38 -7.52 3.28
CA ALA A 38 13.14 -7.79 2.06
C ALA A 38 13.28 -9.29 1.76
N ASP A 39 13.21 -10.13 2.79
CA ASP A 39 13.29 -11.59 2.67
C ASP A 39 12.09 -12.26 3.35
N ALA A 40 11.22 -12.85 2.52
CA ALA A 40 10.00 -13.49 2.99
C ALA A 40 10.28 -14.73 3.86
N ALA A 41 11.36 -15.46 3.60
CA ALA A 41 11.69 -16.67 4.34
C ALA A 41 12.07 -16.35 5.79
N SER A 42 12.94 -15.35 6.00
CA SER A 42 13.33 -14.87 7.33
C SER A 42 12.13 -14.29 8.08
N ALA A 43 11.27 -13.52 7.41
CA ALA A 43 10.06 -12.96 8.02
C ALA A 43 9.10 -14.05 8.51
N ALA A 44 8.88 -15.09 7.71
CA ALA A 44 8.06 -16.24 8.09
C ALA A 44 8.65 -16.98 9.29
N TYR A 45 9.97 -17.22 9.29
CA TYR A 45 10.65 -17.85 10.41
C TYR A 45 10.52 -17.05 11.71
N GLN A 46 10.76 -15.74 11.66
CA GLN A 46 10.61 -14.88 12.83
C GLN A 46 9.17 -14.86 13.33
N SER A 47 8.19 -14.76 12.43
CA SER A 47 6.77 -14.82 12.80
C SER A 47 6.41 -16.11 13.53
N HIS A 48 6.90 -17.27 13.04
CA HIS A 48 6.73 -18.54 13.73
C HIS A 48 7.30 -18.54 15.15
N VAL A 49 8.53 -18.03 15.32
CA VAL A 49 9.18 -17.94 16.63
C VAL A 49 8.40 -17.02 17.58
N TYR A 50 7.97 -15.84 17.10
CA TYR A 50 7.19 -14.88 17.90
C TYR A 50 5.85 -15.46 18.33
N PHE A 51 5.11 -16.09 17.40
CA PHE A 51 3.85 -16.76 17.72
C PHE A 51 4.04 -17.83 18.79
N SER A 52 5.07 -18.68 18.66
CA SER A 52 5.34 -19.73 19.64
C SER A 52 5.73 -19.19 21.02
N LYS A 53 6.40 -18.03 21.09
CA LYS A 53 6.87 -17.47 22.36
C LYS A 53 5.82 -16.62 23.07
N GLU A 54 5.01 -15.89 22.31
CA GLU A 54 4.17 -14.83 22.86
C GLU A 54 2.68 -15.11 22.69
N ALA A 55 2.30 -16.18 21.99
CA ALA A 55 0.93 -16.44 21.55
C ALA A 55 0.31 -15.23 20.82
N SER A 56 1.15 -14.38 20.22
CA SER A 56 0.76 -13.15 19.55
C SER A 56 0.09 -13.47 18.22
N ASN A 57 -1.22 -13.19 18.12
CA ASN A 57 -1.97 -13.26 16.88
C ASN A 57 -1.93 -11.90 16.17
N GLY A 58 -1.44 -11.88 14.93
CA GLY A 58 -1.33 -10.67 14.10
C GLY A 58 0.13 -10.25 13.87
N GLY A 59 0.71 -10.71 12.75
CA GLY A 59 2.01 -10.24 12.28
C GLY A 59 1.89 -8.93 11.49
N ALA A 60 3.03 -8.32 11.15
CA ALA A 60 3.13 -7.14 10.27
C ALA A 60 2.74 -7.43 8.80
N SER A 61 2.05 -8.54 8.52
CA SER A 61 1.55 -8.87 7.19
C SER A 61 0.23 -8.15 6.96
N ALA A 62 0.31 -6.93 6.43
CA ALA A 62 -0.81 -6.38 5.69
C ALA A 62 -0.99 -7.26 4.45
N GLY A 63 -2.00 -8.15 4.47
CA GLY A 63 -2.24 -9.17 3.45
C GLY A 63 -1.83 -8.71 2.05
N ALA A 64 -0.94 -9.49 1.44
CA ALA A 64 -0.61 -9.31 0.03
C ALA A 64 -1.94 -9.40 -0.74
N GLY A 65 -2.20 -8.47 -1.65
CA GLY A 65 -3.46 -8.39 -2.40
C GLY A 65 -3.65 -9.52 -3.43
N GLY A 66 -3.30 -10.76 -3.09
CA GLY A 66 -3.63 -11.98 -3.82
C GLY A 66 -4.79 -12.74 -3.15
N CYS A 67 -5.06 -13.96 -3.62
CA CYS A 67 -6.18 -14.87 -3.29
C CYS A 67 -6.42 -15.20 -1.79
N GLY A 68 -5.84 -14.47 -0.83
CA GLY A 68 -6.17 -14.57 0.58
C GLY A 68 -5.71 -15.88 1.25
N CYS A 69 -4.92 -16.70 0.59
CA CYS A 69 -4.33 -17.89 1.18
C CYS A 69 -3.08 -17.47 1.98
N ASN A 70 -3.25 -17.31 3.30
CA ASN A 70 -2.19 -17.67 4.24
C ASN A 70 -1.97 -19.18 4.19
#